data_AF-A0A4P7RCL8-F1
#
_entry.id   AF-A0A4P7RCL8-F1
#
_cell.length_a   1.000
_cell.length_b   1.000
_cell.length_c   1.000
_cell.angle_alpha   90.00
_cell.angle_beta   90.00
_cell.angle_gamma   90.00
#
_symmetry.space_group_name_H-M   'P 1'
#
loop_
_entity.id
_entity.type
_entity.pdbx_description
1 polymer ?
#
loop_
_entity_poly.entity_id
_entity_poly.type
_entity_poly.pdbx_seq_one_letter_code
_entity_poly.pdbx_strand_id
1 'polypeptide(L)' 'MSKIEQLEMDAHRAQLASDLSALIEKYRSIFDWDVPEVDEALSDRLILKALRQALDAFEADLPAGKPG' A
#
# COMPACT_ATOMS: atom_id res chain seq x y z
N MET A 1 5.05 16.99 -13.56
CA MET A 1 5.62 17.27 -12.23
C MET A 1 6.90 18.06 -12.39
N SER A 2 7.06 19.10 -11.57
CA SER A 2 8.29 19.88 -11.47
C SER A 2 9.40 19.08 -10.77
N LYS A 3 10.64 19.57 -10.86
CA LYS A 3 11.82 18.94 -10.25
C LYS A 3 11.77 18.93 -8.71
N ILE A 4 11.04 19.87 -8.10
CA ILE A 4 10.87 19.97 -6.64
C ILE A 4 9.89 18.90 -6.15
N GLU A 5 8.76 18.72 -6.84
CA GLU A 5 7.75 17.70 -6.50
C GLU A 5 8.33 16.28 -6.55
N GLN A 6 9.23 15.99 -7.49
CA GLN A 6 9.93 14.70 -7.55
C GLN A 6 10.87 14.47 -6.36
N LEU A 7 11.61 15.50 -5.94
CA LEU A 7 12.52 15.42 -4.81
C LEU A 7 11.75 15.19 -3.49
N GLU A 8 10.64 15.89 -3.30
CA GLU A 8 9.74 15.70 -2.17
C GLU A 8 9.13 14.29 -2.18
N MET A 9 8.69 13.82 -3.35
CA MET A 9 8.17 12.45 -3.49
C MET A 9 9.24 11.41 -3.12
N ASP A 10 10.46 11.56 -3.61
CA ASP A 10 11.57 10.66 -3.30
C ASP A 10 11.92 10.68 -1.80
N ALA A 11 11.84 11.83 -1.14
CA ALA A 11 12.01 11.94 0.30
C ALA A 11 10.91 11.20 1.09
N HIS A 12 9.67 11.18 0.57
CA HIS A 12 8.54 10.51 1.20
C HIS A 12 8.38 9.04 0.82
N ARG A 13 9.13 8.51 -0.16
CA ARG A 13 9.05 7.08 -0.55
C ARG A 13 9.28 6.12 0.62
N ALA A 14 10.22 6.45 1.51
CA ALA A 14 10.50 5.63 2.69
C ALA A 14 9.30 5.62 3.66
N GLN A 15 8.64 6.76 3.84
CA GLN A 15 7.43 6.85 4.67
C GLN A 15 6.27 6.07 4.05
N LEU A 16 6.06 6.19 2.74
CA LEU A 16 5.04 5.41 2.02
C LEU A 16 5.25 3.91 2.18
N ALA A 17 6.50 3.44 2.11
CA ALA A 17 6.82 2.03 2.33
C ALA A 17 6.52 1.60 3.78
N SER A 18 6.86 2.45 4.77
CA SER A 18 6.54 2.22 6.18
C SER A 18 5.04 2.11 6.41
N ASP A 19 4.26 3.00 5.80
CA ASP A 19 2.81 3.04 5.97
C ASP A 19 2.15 1.79 5.34
N LEU A 20 2.65 1.32 4.20
CA LEU A 20 2.20 0.06 3.60
C LEU A 20 2.52 -1.16 4.48
N SER A 21 3.71 -1.21 5.09
CA SER A 21 4.03 -2.27 6.07
C SER A 21 3.09 -2.23 7.27
N ALA A 22 2.79 -1.06 7.82
CA ALA A 22 1.86 -0.91 8.93
C ALA A 22 0.43 -1.35 8.56
N LEU A 23 0.00 -1.15 7.31
CA LEU A 23 -1.27 -1.66 6.81
C LEU A 23 -1.29 -3.19 6.75
N ILE A 24 -0.20 -3.82 6.32
CA ILE A 24 -0.09 -5.28 6.29
C ILE A 24 -0.24 -5.85 7.70
N GLU A 25 0.52 -5.31 8.67
CA GLU A 25 0.43 -5.74 10.07
C GLU A 25 -0.97 -5.54 10.66
N LYS A 26 -1.60 -4.40 10.38
CA LYS A 26 -2.97 -4.13 10.82
C LYS A 26 -3.94 -5.20 10.34
N TYR A 27 -3.91 -5.55 9.06
CA TYR A 27 -4.83 -6.55 8.52
C TYR A 27 -4.49 -7.96 9.00
N ARG A 28 -3.21 -8.26 9.18
CA ARG A 28 -2.78 -9.52 9.79
C ARG A 28 -3.39 -9.70 11.18
N SER A 29 -3.32 -8.67 12.03
CA SER A 29 -3.94 -8.68 13.37
C SER A 29 -5.49 -8.78 13.31
N ILE A 30 -6.15 -8.10 12.36
CA ILE A 30 -7.62 -8.19 12.19
C ILE A 30 -8.06 -9.62 11.84
N PHE A 31 -7.27 -10.34 11.03
CA PHE A 31 -7.55 -11.72 10.67
C PHE A 31 -7.06 -12.75 11.71
N ASP A 32 -6.43 -12.29 12.80
CA ASP A 32 -5.79 -13.15 13.81
C ASP A 32 -4.71 -14.05 13.19
N TRP A 33 -3.98 -13.49 12.21
CA TRP A 33 -2.92 -14.17 11.44
C TRP A 33 -1.52 -13.85 11.95
N ASP A 34 -1.40 -13.10 13.05
CA ASP A 34 -0.15 -12.77 13.74
C ASP A 34 0.24 -13.83 14.78
N VAL A 35 -0.10 -15.09 14.50
CA VAL A 35 0.17 -16.26 15.37
C VAL A 35 1.13 -17.25 14.69
N PRO A 36 1.97 -17.98 15.46
CA PRO A 36 3.00 -18.87 14.89
C PRO A 36 2.49 -19.99 13.97
N GLU A 37 1.23 -20.39 14.12
CA GLU A 37 0.60 -21.48 13.36
C GLU A 37 0.21 -21.08 11.94
N VAL A 38 0.15 -19.78 11.65
CA VAL A 38 -0.23 -19.25 10.34
C VAL A 38 1.02 -19.10 9.47
N ASP A 39 0.90 -19.45 8.19
CA ASP A 39 1.90 -19.10 7.19
C ASP A 39 1.86 -17.58 6.97
N GLU A 40 2.65 -16.86 7.77
CA GLU A 40 2.77 -15.40 7.74
C GLU A 40 3.13 -14.90 6.33
N ALA A 41 4.03 -15.60 5.64
CA ALA A 41 4.44 -15.22 4.29
C ALA A 41 3.30 -15.37 3.27
N LEU A 42 2.43 -16.36 3.43
CA LEU A 42 1.22 -16.46 2.62
C LEU A 42 0.22 -15.36 2.95
N SER A 43 0.04 -15.08 4.24
CA SER A 43 -0.84 -14.01 4.74
C SER A 43 -0.46 -12.65 4.18
N ASP A 44 0.84 -12.32 4.18
CA ASP A 44 1.37 -11.08 3.61
C ASP A 44 1.11 -10.97 2.13
N ARG A 45 1.30 -12.07 1.38
CA ARG A 45 1.01 -12.11 -0.05
C ARG A 45 -0.46 -11.87 -0.33
N LEU A 46 -1.36 -12.40 0.50
CA LEU A 46 -2.81 -12.21 0.35
C LEU A 46 -3.21 -10.76 0.65
N ILE A 47 -2.71 -10.18 1.75
CA ILE A 47 -3.00 -8.79 2.12
C ILE A 47 -2.42 -7.83 1.07
N LEU A 48 -1.18 -8.03 0.63
CA LEU A 48 -0.57 -7.20 -0.40
C LEU A 48 -1.33 -7.27 -1.73
N LYS A 49 -1.83 -8.46 -2.09
CA LYS A 49 -2.69 -8.61 -3.28
C LYS A 49 -3.99 -7.82 -3.14
N ALA A 50 -4.64 -7.88 -1.99
CA ALA A 50 -5.86 -7.11 -1.73
C ALA A 50 -5.61 -5.59 -1.77
N LEU A 51 -4.49 -5.13 -1.20
CA LEU A 51 -4.08 -3.71 -1.27
C LEU A 51 -3.85 -3.24 -2.71
N ARG A 52 -3.22 -4.07 -3.55
CA ARG A 52 -3.06 -3.77 -4.98
C ARG A 52 -4.40 -3.67 -5.70
N GLN A 53 -5.31 -4.62 -5.47
CA GLN A 53 -6.65 -4.59 -6.06
C GLN A 53 -7.44 -3.35 -5.64
N ALA A 54 -7.30 -2.92 -4.37
CA ALA A 54 -7.91 -1.69 -3.90
C ALA A 54 -7.31 -0.46 -4.59
N LEU A 55 -5.99 -0.42 -4.76
CA LEU A 55 -5.31 0.65 -5.49
C LEU A 55 -5.78 0.71 -6.96
N ASP A 56 -5.83 -0.43 -7.64
CA ASP A 56 -6.32 -0.52 -9.03
C ASP A 56 -7.75 0.05 -9.17
N ALA A 57 -8.62 -0.25 -8.19
CA ALA A 57 -9.97 0.31 -8.16
C ALA A 57 -9.98 1.83 -7.92
N PHE A 58 -9.15 2.33 -7.00
CA PHE A 58 -9.01 3.77 -6.79
C PHE A 58 -8.47 4.49 -8.03
N GLU A 59 -7.53 3.90 -8.75
CA GLU A 59 -7.00 4.45 -10.00
C GLU A 59 -8.06 4.52 -11.11
N ALA A 60 -8.91 3.50 -11.22
CA ALA A 60 -10.03 3.49 -12.17
C ALA A 60 -11.07 4.59 -11.86
N ASP A 61 -11.25 4.93 -10.59
CA ASP A 61 -12.19 5.96 -10.12
C ASP A 61 -11.60 7.38 -10.11
N LEU A 62 -10.28 7.52 -10.21
CA LEU A 62 -9.64 8.83 -10.29
C LEU A 62 -10.04 9.53 -11.60
N PRO A 63 -10.63 10.74 -11.55
CA PRO A 63 -10.92 11.47 -12.77
C PRO A 63 -9.61 11.71 -13.52
N ALA A 64 -9.57 11.31 -14.80
CA ALA A 64 -8.46 11.65 -15.69
C ALA A 64 -8.24 13.16 -15.60
N GLY A 65 -7.14 13.56 -14.94
CA GLY A 65 -6.92 14.95 -14.58
C GLY A 65 -7.10 15.84 -15.80
N LYS A 66 -7.88 16.91 -15.67
CA LYS A 66 -7.96 17.94 -16.72
C LYS A 66 -6.53 18.37 -17.04
N PRO A 67 -6.12 18.40 -18.33
CA PRO A 67 -4.86 19.01 -18.69
C PRO A 67 -4.94 20.48 -18.28
N GLY A 68 -4.11 20.86 -17.30
CA GLY A 68 -3.84 22.25 -16.95
C GLY A 68 -2.94 22.91 -17.98
#